data_AF-A0A6B3R348-F1
#
_entry.id   AF-A0A6B3R348-F1
#
_cell.length_a   1.000
_cell.length_b   1.000
_cell.length_c   1.000
_cell.angle_alpha   90.00
_cell.angle_beta   90.00
_cell.angle_gamma   90.00
#
_symmetry.space_group_name_H-M   'P 1'
#
loop_
_entity.id
_entity.type
_entity.pdbx_description
1 polymer ?
#
loop_
_entity_poly.entity_id
_entity_poly.type
_entity_poly.pdbx_seq_one_letter_code
_entity_poly.pdbx_strand_id
1 'polypeptide(L)'
;MVASRMTIDDQQAKALKQLGSNYIAVMPYAFMPEKQGPELIFDTKRQWSGETLAGIESDVQMLQNQGLSVMIKPHIWVGSGAFTGTISMRSDKDWIRFEANYKAYILAFAKIAERHKVSLFCIGTELQEFVSQRSAFWCELIEEIRRIYSGKLTYAENWDTYEDVLFWDSLDFIGIDAYFPISEARTPTLKQVNLAWRGLAKGLKSFSDSYNTKILFTEYGYRSIDFSGREPWEFSKSTARFNEVAQLNLLKGLHESVWDENWFAGGFLWKWFPNFDSNSKRYQKRFTVQGKISETYLQSFGVD
;
A
#
# COMPACT_ATOMS: atom_id res chain seq x y z
N MET A 1 2.99 -3.67 -6.19
CA MET A 1 2.67 -4.28 -7.50
C MET A 1 1.37 -5.07 -7.36
N VAL A 2 0.40 -4.90 -8.26
CA VAL A 2 -0.89 -5.62 -8.13
C VAL A 2 -0.69 -7.14 -8.19
N ALA A 3 -1.46 -7.88 -7.40
CA ALA A 3 -1.52 -9.33 -7.51
C ALA A 3 -2.00 -9.74 -8.92
N SER A 4 -1.45 -10.84 -9.43
CA SER A 4 -1.78 -11.39 -10.74
C SER A 4 -2.16 -12.86 -10.66
N ARG A 5 -2.92 -13.31 -11.67
CA ARG A 5 -3.35 -14.72 -11.82
C ARG A 5 -2.20 -15.72 -11.73
N MET A 6 -1.04 -15.32 -12.24
CA MET A 6 0.22 -16.06 -12.20
C MET A 6 1.23 -15.28 -11.37
N THR A 7 2.23 -15.97 -10.84
CA THR A 7 3.44 -15.36 -10.25
C THR A 7 4.21 -14.61 -11.33
N ILE A 8 5.06 -13.67 -10.90
CA ILE A 8 5.86 -12.88 -11.83
C ILE A 8 7.05 -13.67 -12.39
N ASP A 9 7.49 -13.28 -13.59
CA ASP A 9 8.72 -13.79 -14.20
C ASP A 9 9.91 -12.81 -14.06
N ASP A 10 11.07 -13.25 -14.54
CA ASP A 10 12.33 -12.49 -14.52
C ASP A 10 12.22 -11.17 -15.32
N GLN A 11 11.51 -11.16 -16.45
CA GLN A 11 11.35 -9.94 -17.26
C GLN A 11 10.49 -8.91 -16.53
N GLN A 12 9.41 -9.35 -15.89
CA GLN A 12 8.52 -8.51 -15.10
C GLN A 12 9.24 -7.93 -13.87
N ALA A 13 10.05 -8.73 -13.19
CA ALA A 13 10.88 -8.26 -12.08
C ALA A 13 11.97 -7.28 -12.53
N LYS A 14 12.61 -7.52 -13.67
CA LYS A 14 13.59 -6.58 -14.27
C LYS A 14 12.97 -5.23 -14.62
N ALA A 15 11.73 -5.20 -15.12
CA ALA A 15 11.05 -3.96 -15.44
C ALA A 15 10.86 -3.05 -14.21
N LEU A 16 10.58 -3.64 -13.04
CA LEU A 16 10.48 -2.91 -11.77
C LEU A 16 11.81 -2.30 -11.34
N LYS A 17 12.91 -3.05 -11.51
CA LYS A 17 14.26 -2.54 -11.25
C LYS A 17 14.65 -1.42 -12.22
N GLN A 18 14.32 -1.57 -13.51
CA GLN A 18 14.58 -0.55 -14.54
C GLN A 18 13.78 0.74 -14.31
N LEU A 19 12.65 0.68 -13.62
CA LEU A 19 11.91 1.87 -13.17
C LEU A 19 12.70 2.70 -12.14
N GLY A 20 13.73 2.14 -11.51
CA GLY A 20 14.45 2.74 -10.37
C GLY A 20 13.88 2.32 -9.01
N SER A 21 13.06 1.26 -8.95
CA SER A 21 12.53 0.77 -7.67
C SER A 21 13.61 0.04 -6.89
N ASN A 22 13.70 0.29 -5.58
CA ASN A 22 14.52 -0.48 -4.64
C ASN A 22 13.68 -1.39 -3.71
N TYR A 23 12.39 -1.09 -3.58
CA TYR A 23 11.40 -1.85 -2.79
C TYR A 23 10.16 -2.15 -3.62
N ILE A 24 9.62 -3.36 -3.45
CA ILE A 24 8.36 -3.79 -4.09
C ILE A 24 7.40 -4.34 -3.06
N ALA A 25 6.18 -3.81 -3.02
CA ALA A 25 5.08 -4.40 -2.27
C ALA A 25 4.44 -5.55 -3.07
N VAL A 26 4.40 -6.75 -2.48
CA VAL A 26 3.59 -7.88 -2.95
C VAL A 26 2.37 -8.03 -2.04
N MET A 27 1.21 -8.29 -2.63
CA MET A 27 -0.08 -8.14 -1.94
C MET A 27 -0.88 -9.43 -1.95
N PRO A 28 -0.69 -10.31 -0.93
CA PRO A 28 -1.63 -11.40 -0.73
C PRO A 28 -3.02 -10.88 -0.41
N TYR A 29 -4.04 -11.64 -0.80
CA TYR A 29 -5.43 -11.33 -0.47
C TYR A 29 -6.07 -12.47 0.30
N ALA A 30 -6.75 -12.10 1.38
CA ALA A 30 -7.79 -12.93 1.97
C ALA A 30 -9.17 -12.44 1.52
N PHE A 31 -10.11 -13.36 1.34
CA PHE A 31 -11.46 -13.08 0.88
C PHE A 31 -12.44 -13.16 2.03
N MET A 32 -13.18 -12.08 2.23
CA MET A 32 -14.22 -11.95 3.24
C MET A 32 -15.58 -11.83 2.54
N PRO A 33 -16.51 -12.79 2.70
CA PRO A 33 -17.78 -12.78 1.96
C PRO A 33 -18.66 -11.53 2.20
N GLU A 34 -18.72 -11.06 3.45
CA GLU A 34 -19.47 -9.88 3.87
C GLU A 34 -18.75 -9.16 5.01
N LYS A 35 -18.91 -7.84 5.16
CA LYS A 35 -18.20 -7.04 6.17
C LYS A 35 -18.57 -7.32 7.63
N GLN A 36 -19.65 -8.08 7.85
CA GLN A 36 -20.21 -8.40 9.17
C GLN A 36 -20.09 -9.88 9.58
N GLY A 37 -19.36 -10.67 8.80
CA GLY A 37 -19.09 -12.08 9.07
C GLY A 37 -17.65 -12.30 9.55
N PRO A 38 -17.37 -13.31 10.40
CA PRO A 38 -16.02 -13.56 10.87
C PRO A 38 -15.16 -14.34 9.87
N GLU A 39 -15.70 -14.78 8.73
CA GLU A 39 -15.00 -15.61 7.76
C GLU A 39 -13.90 -14.85 7.02
N LEU A 40 -12.69 -15.42 7.02
CA LEU A 40 -11.56 -14.94 6.24
C LEU A 40 -10.92 -16.12 5.50
N ILE A 41 -11.03 -16.13 4.17
CA ILE A 41 -10.67 -17.26 3.32
C ILE A 41 -9.39 -16.91 2.55
N PHE A 42 -8.31 -17.65 2.76
CA PHE A 42 -7.06 -17.46 2.03
C PHE A 42 -6.41 -18.82 1.70
N ASP A 43 -5.40 -18.78 0.83
CA ASP A 43 -4.64 -19.94 0.37
C ASP A 43 -5.48 -21.09 -0.24
N THR A 44 -6.44 -20.74 -1.09
CA THR A 44 -7.32 -21.69 -1.78
C THR A 44 -6.93 -21.90 -3.25
N LYS A 45 -7.28 -23.07 -3.80
CA LYS A 45 -7.00 -23.43 -5.20
C LYS A 45 -7.64 -22.54 -6.27
N ARG A 46 -8.64 -21.72 -5.90
CA ARG A 46 -9.37 -20.84 -6.83
C ARG A 46 -8.87 -19.39 -6.79
N GLN A 47 -7.97 -19.07 -5.86
CA GLN A 47 -7.34 -17.76 -5.79
C GLN A 47 -6.31 -17.59 -6.91
N TRP A 48 -5.98 -16.34 -7.21
CA TRP A 48 -4.88 -16.07 -8.12
C TRP A 48 -3.58 -16.51 -7.45
N SER A 49 -2.65 -17.09 -8.21
CA SER A 49 -1.42 -17.61 -7.63
C SER A 49 -0.67 -16.53 -6.85
N GLY A 50 -0.57 -15.30 -7.38
CA GLY A 50 0.07 -14.16 -6.71
C GLY A 50 -0.64 -13.65 -5.43
N GLU A 51 -1.73 -14.28 -5.00
CA GLU A 51 -2.42 -13.99 -3.74
C GLU A 51 -2.20 -15.09 -2.68
N THR A 52 -1.69 -16.25 -3.08
CA THR A 52 -1.51 -17.45 -2.24
C THR A 52 -0.18 -17.46 -1.50
N LEU A 53 -0.01 -18.35 -0.51
CA LEU A 53 1.25 -18.51 0.21
C LEU A 53 2.38 -18.88 -0.76
N ALA A 54 2.16 -19.89 -1.59
CA ALA A 54 3.16 -20.38 -2.55
C ALA A 54 3.51 -19.33 -3.62
N GLY A 55 2.53 -18.57 -4.11
CA GLY A 55 2.81 -17.56 -5.13
C GLY A 55 3.51 -16.32 -4.57
N ILE A 56 3.14 -15.86 -3.37
CA ILE A 56 3.89 -14.77 -2.70
C ILE A 56 5.33 -15.22 -2.41
N GLU A 57 5.53 -16.45 -1.95
CA GLU A 57 6.88 -17.01 -1.75
C GLU A 57 7.69 -17.02 -3.06
N SER A 58 7.07 -17.40 -4.18
CA SER A 58 7.70 -17.35 -5.50
C SER A 58 8.02 -15.91 -5.96
N ASP A 59 7.10 -14.98 -5.79
CA ASP A 59 7.28 -13.57 -6.18
C ASP A 59 8.38 -12.91 -5.35
N VAL A 60 8.43 -13.18 -4.04
CA VAL A 60 9.49 -12.71 -3.13
C VAL A 60 10.86 -13.15 -3.63
N GLN A 61 11.03 -14.45 -3.91
CA GLN A 61 12.29 -14.99 -4.40
C GLN A 61 12.68 -14.37 -5.75
N MET A 62 11.73 -14.23 -6.69
CA MET A 62 11.99 -13.63 -7.99
C MET A 62 12.49 -12.18 -7.86
N LEU A 63 11.84 -11.38 -7.01
CA LEU A 63 12.22 -9.99 -6.76
C LEU A 63 13.58 -9.88 -6.08
N GLN A 64 13.83 -10.68 -5.04
CA GLN A 64 15.11 -10.70 -4.34
C GLN A 64 16.27 -11.16 -5.23
N ASN A 65 16.03 -12.10 -6.16
CA ASN A 65 17.02 -12.50 -7.15
C ASN A 65 17.40 -11.36 -8.11
N GLN A 66 16.54 -10.36 -8.30
CA GLN A 66 16.88 -9.12 -9.01
C GLN A 66 17.57 -8.07 -8.11
N GLY A 67 17.75 -8.36 -6.82
CA GLY A 67 18.29 -7.43 -5.83
C GLY A 67 17.28 -6.41 -5.32
N LEU A 68 15.98 -6.66 -5.48
CA LEU A 68 14.92 -5.80 -4.95
C LEU A 68 14.58 -6.21 -3.51
N SER A 69 14.39 -5.21 -2.64
CA SER A 69 13.79 -5.45 -1.32
C SER A 69 12.29 -5.62 -1.46
N VAL A 70 11.68 -6.35 -0.54
CA VAL A 70 10.24 -6.69 -0.62
C VAL A 70 9.52 -6.24 0.64
N MET A 71 8.32 -5.71 0.46
CA MET A 71 7.29 -5.65 1.49
C MET A 71 6.21 -6.68 1.18
N ILE A 72 5.89 -7.56 2.12
CA ILE A 72 4.63 -8.32 2.04
C ILE A 72 3.55 -7.48 2.71
N LYS A 73 2.51 -7.10 1.96
CA LYS A 73 1.38 -6.28 2.41
C LYS A 73 0.07 -7.07 2.26
N PRO A 74 -0.38 -7.83 3.26
CA PRO A 74 -1.64 -8.57 3.21
C PRO A 74 -2.86 -7.63 3.17
N HIS A 75 -3.80 -7.92 2.28
CA HIS A 75 -5.07 -7.20 2.12
C HIS A 75 -6.28 -8.11 2.34
N ILE A 76 -7.42 -7.51 2.65
CA ILE A 76 -8.73 -8.18 2.66
C ILE A 76 -9.55 -7.70 1.46
N TRP A 77 -10.11 -8.63 0.69
CA TRP A 77 -11.14 -8.35 -0.29
C TRP A 77 -12.51 -8.68 0.29
N VAL A 78 -13.29 -7.64 0.58
CA VAL A 78 -14.68 -7.81 1.05
C VAL A 78 -15.61 -7.98 -0.15
N GLY A 79 -16.59 -8.88 -0.02
CA GLY A 79 -17.63 -9.11 -1.03
C GLY A 79 -18.24 -7.81 -1.56
N SER A 80 -18.49 -7.79 -2.86
CA SER A 80 -18.97 -6.60 -3.60
C SER A 80 -18.04 -5.39 -3.58
N GLY A 81 -16.78 -5.53 -3.13
CA GLY A 81 -15.80 -4.45 -3.09
C GLY A 81 -16.09 -3.43 -1.99
N ALA A 82 -16.69 -3.85 -0.88
CA ALA A 82 -16.94 -2.98 0.27
C ALA A 82 -15.62 -2.49 0.90
N PHE A 83 -15.62 -1.26 1.40
CA PHE A 83 -14.46 -0.66 2.06
C PHE A 83 -14.14 -1.38 3.38
N THR A 84 -12.87 -1.79 3.53
CA THR A 84 -12.35 -2.57 4.65
C THR A 84 -12.36 -1.82 5.97
N GLY A 85 -12.26 -0.48 5.93
CA GLY A 85 -12.28 0.35 7.14
C GLY A 85 -13.59 0.23 7.93
N THR A 86 -14.66 -0.29 7.33
CA THR A 86 -15.97 -0.49 7.98
C THR A 86 -16.28 -1.94 8.38
N ILE A 87 -15.27 -2.82 8.35
CA ILE A 87 -15.40 -4.20 8.83
C ILE A 87 -15.72 -4.17 10.34
N SER A 88 -16.81 -4.85 10.72
CA SER A 88 -17.30 -4.89 12.10
C SER A 88 -18.05 -6.20 12.33
N MET A 89 -17.99 -6.81 13.50
CA MET A 89 -18.68 -8.09 13.74
C MET A 89 -20.02 -7.92 14.46
N ARG A 90 -20.95 -8.85 14.23
CA ARG A 90 -22.30 -8.84 14.82
C ARG A 90 -22.33 -9.11 16.32
N SER A 91 -21.28 -9.72 16.86
CA SER A 91 -21.19 -10.13 18.27
C SER A 91 -19.74 -10.27 18.71
N ASP A 92 -19.49 -10.25 20.03
CA ASP A 92 -18.16 -10.53 20.57
C ASP A 92 -17.65 -11.94 20.20
N LYS A 93 -18.55 -12.91 20.09
CA LYS A 93 -18.21 -14.26 19.63
C LYS A 93 -17.69 -14.24 18.19
N ASP A 94 -18.30 -13.44 17.33
CA ASP A 94 -17.83 -13.29 15.95
C ASP A 94 -16.52 -12.49 15.90
N TRP A 95 -16.34 -11.51 16.77
CA TRP A 95 -15.04 -10.83 16.93
C TRP A 95 -13.91 -11.78 17.28
N ILE A 96 -14.09 -12.63 18.30
CA ILE A 96 -13.07 -13.64 18.66
C ILE A 96 -12.76 -14.59 17.49
N ARG A 97 -13.78 -14.98 16.72
CA ARG A 97 -13.58 -15.82 15.52
C ARG A 97 -12.82 -15.07 14.43
N PHE A 98 -13.17 -13.81 14.18
CA PHE A 98 -12.51 -12.97 13.18
C PHE A 98 -11.04 -12.72 13.54
N GLU A 99 -10.75 -12.38 14.80
CA GLU A 99 -9.40 -12.23 15.35
C GLU A 99 -8.56 -13.49 15.16
N ALA A 100 -9.11 -14.68 15.48
CA ALA A 100 -8.42 -15.95 15.27
C ALA A 100 -8.12 -16.20 13.78
N ASN A 101 -9.06 -15.91 12.89
CA ASN A 101 -8.89 -16.06 11.44
C ASN A 101 -7.87 -15.06 10.88
N TYR A 102 -7.92 -13.80 11.33
CA TYR A 102 -6.99 -12.75 10.93
C TYR A 102 -5.57 -13.05 11.42
N LYS A 103 -5.42 -13.46 12.68
CA LYS A 103 -4.14 -13.92 13.25
C LYS A 103 -3.56 -15.07 12.43
N ALA A 104 -4.36 -16.09 12.10
CA ALA A 104 -3.90 -17.21 11.28
C ALA A 104 -3.41 -16.75 9.89
N TYR A 105 -4.14 -15.83 9.25
CA TYR A 105 -3.76 -15.22 7.98
C TYR A 105 -2.44 -14.47 8.06
N ILE A 106 -2.32 -13.51 8.98
CA ILE A 106 -1.13 -12.66 9.12
C ILE A 106 0.10 -13.48 9.53
N LEU A 107 -0.03 -14.40 10.49
CA LEU A 107 1.10 -15.22 10.94
C LEU A 107 1.58 -16.21 9.87
N ALA A 108 0.73 -16.63 8.94
CA ALA A 108 1.16 -17.45 7.80
C ALA A 108 2.14 -16.70 6.90
N PHE A 109 1.85 -15.42 6.60
CA PHE A 109 2.74 -14.57 5.80
C PHE A 109 3.96 -14.06 6.59
N ALA A 110 3.84 -13.83 7.90
CA ALA A 110 4.99 -13.48 8.75
C ALA A 110 6.07 -14.60 8.74
N LYS A 111 5.65 -15.87 8.72
CA LYS A 111 6.58 -17.02 8.58
C LYS A 111 7.29 -17.05 7.22
N ILE A 112 6.60 -16.68 6.14
CA ILE A 112 7.23 -16.53 4.82
C ILE A 112 8.23 -15.35 4.85
N ALA A 113 7.83 -14.23 5.46
CA ALA A 113 8.66 -13.05 5.60
C ALA A 113 9.98 -13.37 6.33
N GLU A 114 9.91 -14.12 7.43
CA GLU A 114 11.11 -14.57 8.16
C GLU A 114 11.97 -15.52 7.33
N ARG A 115 11.37 -16.58 6.75
CA ARG A 115 12.10 -17.59 5.97
C ARG A 115 12.92 -16.97 4.83
N HIS A 116 12.36 -15.96 4.17
CA HIS A 116 12.98 -15.29 3.04
C HIS A 116 13.66 -13.96 3.41
N LYS A 117 13.76 -13.64 4.70
CA LYS A 117 14.38 -12.40 5.19
C LYS A 117 13.82 -11.16 4.48
N VAL A 118 12.51 -11.14 4.28
CA VAL A 118 11.79 -10.01 3.69
C VAL A 118 12.03 -8.78 4.56
N SER A 119 12.33 -7.64 3.92
CA SER A 119 12.83 -6.45 4.62
C SER A 119 11.75 -5.72 5.43
N LEU A 120 10.48 -5.81 4.98
CA LEU A 120 9.35 -5.13 5.59
C LEU A 120 8.09 -6.02 5.55
N PHE A 121 7.33 -6.05 6.63
CA PHE A 121 6.04 -6.71 6.70
C PHE A 121 4.97 -5.72 7.17
N CYS A 122 3.92 -5.53 6.36
CA CYS A 122 2.76 -4.74 6.75
C CYS A 122 1.76 -5.66 7.44
N ILE A 123 1.32 -5.33 8.66
CA ILE A 123 0.47 -6.21 9.46
C ILE A 123 -1.02 -6.09 9.13
N GLY A 124 -1.42 -5.10 8.34
CA GLY A 124 -2.80 -4.82 7.95
C GLY A 124 -2.93 -3.56 7.09
N THR A 125 -4.06 -3.39 6.41
CA THR A 125 -4.31 -2.26 5.51
C THR A 125 -5.75 -1.76 5.62
N GLU A 126 -5.94 -0.49 6.01
CA GLU A 126 -7.21 0.23 6.09
C GLU A 126 -8.29 -0.55 6.87
N LEU A 127 -8.01 -0.86 8.14
CA LEU A 127 -8.87 -1.65 9.03
C LEU A 127 -9.37 -0.82 10.23
N GLN A 128 -9.68 0.47 10.00
CA GLN A 128 -10.04 1.46 11.01
C GLN A 128 -10.99 0.94 12.10
N GLU A 129 -12.19 0.45 11.75
CA GLU A 129 -13.16 -0.04 12.75
C GLU A 129 -12.66 -1.26 13.52
N PHE A 130 -11.83 -2.11 12.92
CA PHE A 130 -11.22 -3.23 13.62
C PHE A 130 -10.13 -2.75 14.59
N VAL A 131 -9.30 -1.79 14.18
CA VAL A 131 -8.31 -1.16 15.07
C VAL A 131 -8.98 -0.48 16.26
N SER A 132 -10.00 0.33 16.03
CA SER A 132 -10.68 1.09 17.08
C SER A 132 -11.40 0.18 18.07
N GLN A 133 -12.07 -0.88 17.59
CA GLN A 133 -12.86 -1.77 18.45
C GLN A 133 -12.01 -2.84 19.15
N ARG A 134 -10.85 -3.22 18.59
CA ARG A 134 -10.04 -4.36 19.06
C ARG A 134 -8.56 -4.02 19.25
N SER A 135 -8.26 -2.85 19.81
CA SER A 135 -6.88 -2.39 20.04
C SER A 135 -6.00 -3.40 20.81
N ALA A 136 -6.55 -4.09 21.82
CA ALA A 136 -5.82 -5.11 22.58
C ALA A 136 -5.34 -6.28 21.69
N PHE A 137 -6.18 -6.74 20.76
CA PHE A 137 -5.80 -7.78 19.80
C PHE A 137 -4.62 -7.35 18.93
N TRP A 138 -4.58 -6.08 18.50
CA TRP A 138 -3.48 -5.58 17.67
C TRP A 138 -2.15 -5.56 18.41
N CYS A 139 -2.13 -5.12 19.67
CA CYS A 139 -0.93 -5.18 20.50
C CYS A 139 -0.43 -6.63 20.66
N GLU A 140 -1.33 -7.57 20.96
CA GLU A 140 -0.99 -9.00 21.07
C GLU A 140 -0.48 -9.58 19.74
N LEU A 141 -1.12 -9.24 18.62
CA LEU A 141 -0.71 -9.68 17.29
C LEU A 141 0.69 -9.19 16.95
N ILE A 142 1.03 -7.93 17.26
CA ILE A 142 2.37 -7.36 17.04
C ILE A 142 3.41 -8.15 17.83
N GLU A 143 3.16 -8.43 19.12
CA GLU A 143 4.08 -9.24 19.93
C GLU A 143 4.28 -10.65 19.35
N GLU A 144 3.20 -11.30 18.91
CA GLU A 144 3.29 -12.63 18.30
C GLU A 144 4.08 -12.61 16.99
N ILE A 145 3.88 -11.59 16.15
CA ILE A 145 4.65 -11.41 14.92
C ILE A 145 6.14 -11.21 15.25
N ARG A 146 6.48 -10.37 16.24
CA ARG A 146 7.87 -10.12 16.66
C ARG A 146 8.59 -11.36 17.19
N ARG A 147 7.86 -12.35 17.72
CA ARG A 147 8.44 -13.65 18.13
C ARG A 147 8.81 -14.54 16.95
N ILE A 148 8.27 -14.27 15.76
CA ILE A 148 8.45 -15.09 14.55
C ILE A 148 9.32 -14.38 13.52
N TYR A 149 9.13 -13.06 13.35
CA TYR A 149 9.71 -12.27 12.28
C TYR A 149 10.63 -11.18 12.84
N SER A 150 11.85 -11.16 12.34
CA SER A 150 12.94 -10.30 12.80
C SER A 150 13.10 -8.99 12.00
N GLY A 151 12.40 -8.84 10.87
CA GLY A 151 12.46 -7.64 10.05
C GLY A 151 11.54 -6.52 10.53
N LYS A 152 11.39 -5.49 9.68
CA LYS A 152 10.65 -4.27 10.04
C LYS A 152 9.14 -4.47 9.90
N LEU A 153 8.36 -3.88 10.81
CA LEU A 153 6.91 -3.89 10.81
C LEU A 153 6.33 -2.51 10.51
N THR A 154 5.20 -2.51 9.82
CA THR A 154 4.34 -1.34 9.62
C THR A 154 2.88 -1.77 9.60
N TYR A 155 1.97 -0.81 9.65
CA TYR A 155 0.53 -0.97 9.42
C TYR A 155 0.12 0.16 8.48
N ALA A 156 -0.70 -0.14 7.47
CA ALA A 156 -1.11 0.85 6.48
C ALA A 156 -2.49 1.39 6.84
N GLU A 157 -2.57 2.63 7.32
CA GLU A 157 -3.85 3.29 7.60
C GLU A 157 -4.17 4.37 6.58
N ASN A 158 -5.45 4.66 6.39
CA ASN A 158 -5.89 5.68 5.45
C ASN A 158 -5.43 7.08 5.87
N TRP A 159 -5.23 7.96 4.88
CA TRP A 159 -4.71 9.31 5.07
C TRP A 159 -5.53 10.20 6.02
N ASP A 160 -6.80 9.88 6.27
CA ASP A 160 -7.73 10.64 7.11
C ASP A 160 -7.95 10.03 8.50
N THR A 161 -7.38 8.86 8.78
CA THR A 161 -7.63 8.08 10.01
C THR A 161 -6.37 7.56 10.70
N TYR A 162 -5.18 7.80 10.11
CA TYR A 162 -3.90 7.35 10.67
C TYR A 162 -3.61 7.88 12.09
N GLU A 163 -4.20 9.01 12.48
CA GLU A 163 -4.05 9.60 13.82
C GLU A 163 -4.75 8.78 14.91
N ASP A 164 -5.75 7.96 14.55
CA ASP A 164 -6.55 7.15 15.49
C ASP A 164 -5.84 5.86 15.93
N VAL A 165 -4.75 5.49 15.26
CA VAL A 165 -3.99 4.26 15.56
C VAL A 165 -3.08 4.49 16.76
N LEU A 166 -3.30 3.71 17.83
CA LEU A 166 -2.62 3.90 19.13
C LEU A 166 -1.37 3.05 19.34
N PHE A 167 -1.01 2.20 18.38
CA PHE A 167 0.10 1.25 18.51
C PHE A 167 1.31 1.58 17.63
N TRP A 168 1.43 2.82 17.13
CA TRP A 168 2.55 3.22 16.28
C TRP A 168 3.92 3.01 16.96
N ASP A 169 4.03 3.24 18.27
CA ASP A 169 5.25 3.00 19.06
C ASP A 169 5.71 1.53 19.07
N SER A 170 4.86 0.59 18.66
CA SER A 170 5.18 -0.84 18.57
C SER A 170 5.66 -1.27 17.16
N LEU A 171 5.66 -0.34 16.21
CA LEU A 171 6.02 -0.57 14.80
C LEU A 171 7.31 0.18 14.42
N ASP A 172 7.95 -0.23 13.34
CA ASP A 172 9.17 0.43 12.85
C ASP A 172 8.87 1.67 11.99
N PHE A 173 7.64 1.76 11.48
CA PHE A 173 7.16 2.88 10.66
C PHE A 173 5.68 3.16 10.91
N ILE A 174 5.34 4.44 10.87
CA ILE A 174 3.96 4.91 10.69
C ILE A 174 3.60 4.75 9.21
N GLY A 175 2.73 3.80 8.89
CA GLY A 175 2.32 3.53 7.52
C GLY A 175 1.05 4.29 7.13
N ILE A 176 1.13 5.09 6.07
CA ILE A 176 0.01 5.91 5.59
C ILE A 176 -0.26 5.63 4.12
N ASP A 177 -1.50 5.28 3.78
CA ASP A 177 -2.00 5.24 2.40
C ASP A 177 -2.38 6.68 2.00
N ALA A 178 -1.39 7.41 1.46
CA ALA A 178 -1.27 8.86 1.40
C ALA A 178 -2.04 9.51 0.23
N TYR A 179 -3.36 9.33 0.19
CA TYR A 179 -4.25 9.92 -0.82
C TYR A 179 -4.81 11.30 -0.43
N PHE A 180 -3.98 12.17 0.17
CA PHE A 180 -4.38 13.50 0.63
C PHE A 180 -4.93 14.41 -0.50
N PRO A 181 -6.10 15.05 -0.35
CA PRO A 181 -6.53 16.15 -1.21
C PRO A 181 -5.53 17.29 -1.19
N ILE A 182 -4.99 17.67 -2.35
CA ILE A 182 -3.99 18.74 -2.45
C ILE A 182 -4.31 19.80 -3.51
N SER A 183 -5.33 19.60 -4.34
CA SER A 183 -5.66 20.58 -5.39
C SER A 183 -7.05 20.43 -5.99
N GLU A 184 -7.74 21.57 -6.11
CA GLU A 184 -8.99 21.72 -6.88
C GLU A 184 -8.80 22.00 -8.37
N ALA A 185 -7.56 22.26 -8.80
CA ALA A 185 -7.25 22.61 -10.18
C ALA A 185 -7.39 21.42 -11.12
N ARG A 186 -7.82 21.70 -12.37
CA ARG A 186 -7.88 20.72 -13.46
C ARG A 186 -6.51 20.07 -13.73
N THR A 187 -5.50 20.90 -13.84
CA THR A 187 -4.10 20.53 -13.96
C THR A 187 -3.33 21.42 -12.99
N PRO A 188 -3.02 20.96 -11.76
CA PRO A 188 -2.24 21.76 -10.84
C PRO A 188 -0.84 22.00 -11.40
N THR A 189 -0.34 23.22 -11.23
CA THR A 189 1.07 23.53 -11.47
C THR A 189 1.92 22.99 -10.34
N LEU A 190 3.20 22.67 -10.62
CA LEU A 190 4.14 22.21 -9.59
C LEU A 190 4.21 23.19 -8.38
N LYS A 191 4.20 24.49 -8.64
CA LYS A 191 4.16 25.53 -7.58
C LYS A 191 2.94 25.40 -6.67
N GLN A 192 1.76 25.09 -7.21
CA GLN A 192 0.55 24.87 -6.42
C GLN A 192 0.65 23.59 -5.58
N VAL A 193 1.18 22.51 -6.17
CA VAL A 193 1.40 21.24 -5.47
C VAL A 193 2.37 21.43 -4.30
N ASN A 194 3.52 22.05 -4.52
CA ASN A 194 4.53 22.27 -3.47
C ASN A 194 4.01 23.19 -2.35
N LEU A 195 3.16 24.17 -2.69
CA LEU A 195 2.53 25.03 -1.69
C LEU A 195 1.56 24.24 -0.80
N ALA A 196 0.73 23.37 -1.40
CA ALA A 196 -0.20 22.52 -0.65
C ALA A 196 0.57 21.55 0.26
N TRP A 197 1.58 20.87 -0.28
CA TRP A 197 2.39 19.91 0.47
C TRP A 197 3.17 20.53 1.62
N ARG A 198 3.59 21.80 1.54
CA ARG A 198 4.27 22.46 2.66
C ARG A 198 3.47 22.42 3.97
N GLY A 199 2.15 22.61 3.88
CA GLY A 199 1.26 22.53 5.04
C GLY A 199 1.14 21.11 5.57
N LEU A 200 0.86 20.16 4.68
CA LEU A 200 0.74 18.73 5.00
C LEU A 200 2.03 18.16 5.61
N ALA A 201 3.18 18.42 4.98
CA ALA A 201 4.49 17.96 5.45
C ALA A 201 4.79 18.43 6.87
N LYS A 202 4.38 19.66 7.25
CA LYS A 202 4.53 20.14 8.63
C LYS A 202 3.70 19.32 9.63
N GLY A 203 2.45 19.00 9.27
CA GLY A 203 1.58 18.16 10.09
C GLY A 203 2.14 16.75 10.24
N LEU A 204 2.49 16.11 9.12
CA LEU A 204 3.11 14.79 9.08
C LEU A 204 4.41 14.73 9.87
N LYS A 205 5.28 15.74 9.74
CA LYS A 205 6.48 15.85 10.57
C LYS A 205 6.15 15.87 12.05
N SER A 206 5.20 16.71 12.46
CA SER A 206 4.83 16.85 13.87
C SER A 206 4.30 15.53 14.44
N PHE A 207 3.52 14.79 13.64
CA PHE A 207 3.03 13.46 13.99
C PHE A 207 4.14 12.40 14.07
N SER A 208 5.08 12.41 13.12
CA SER A 208 6.27 11.55 13.16
C SER A 208 7.10 11.82 14.41
N ASP A 209 7.31 13.11 14.74
CA ASP A 209 8.08 13.53 15.91
C ASP A 209 7.39 13.08 17.21
N SER A 210 6.05 13.09 17.30
CA SER A 210 5.33 12.72 18.53
C SER A 210 5.46 11.24 18.90
N TYR A 211 5.64 10.37 17.90
CA TYR A 211 5.90 8.94 18.08
C TYR A 211 7.40 8.58 17.97
N ASN A 212 8.26 9.57 17.71
CA ASN A 212 9.68 9.35 17.38
C ASN A 212 9.89 8.23 16.33
N THR A 213 8.97 8.15 15.36
CA THR A 213 8.87 7.05 14.40
C THR A 213 8.70 7.65 13.00
N LYS A 214 9.47 7.16 12.03
CA LYS A 214 9.41 7.70 10.66
C LYS A 214 8.10 7.33 9.97
N ILE A 215 7.62 8.22 9.11
CA ILE A 215 6.48 7.96 8.23
C ILE A 215 6.96 7.24 6.97
N LEU A 216 6.22 6.20 6.60
CA LEU A 216 6.33 5.46 5.35
C LEU A 216 5.00 5.60 4.60
N PHE A 217 5.02 6.07 3.35
CA PHE A 217 3.80 6.01 2.54
C PHE A 217 3.60 4.59 2.01
N THR A 218 2.77 3.82 2.69
CA THR A 218 2.46 2.42 2.33
C THR A 218 1.69 2.32 1.03
N GLU A 219 1.02 3.40 0.63
CA GLU A 219 0.56 3.70 -0.73
C GLU A 219 0.65 5.20 -0.99
N TYR A 220 0.95 5.58 -2.23
CA TYR A 220 0.68 6.91 -2.74
C TYR A 220 0.46 6.84 -4.25
N GLY A 221 -0.26 7.81 -4.81
CA GLY A 221 -0.39 7.89 -6.26
C GLY A 221 -1.54 8.78 -6.70
N TYR A 222 -1.52 9.10 -7.99
CA TYR A 222 -2.52 9.93 -8.64
C TYR A 222 -2.94 9.28 -9.96
N ARG A 223 -4.18 9.46 -10.37
CA ARG A 223 -4.67 9.02 -11.68
C ARG A 223 -4.27 10.03 -12.75
N SER A 224 -4.10 9.55 -13.97
CA SER A 224 -3.84 10.44 -15.13
C SER A 224 -5.13 11.04 -15.69
N ILE A 225 -5.82 11.84 -14.87
CA ILE A 225 -7.08 12.51 -15.23
C ILE A 225 -7.11 13.96 -14.74
N ASP A 226 -7.95 14.77 -15.37
CA ASP A 226 -8.31 16.10 -14.87
C ASP A 226 -8.75 16.00 -13.39
N PHE A 227 -8.33 16.99 -12.58
CA PHE A 227 -8.69 17.11 -11.16
C PHE A 227 -8.17 15.98 -10.26
N SER A 228 -7.11 15.26 -10.67
CA SER A 228 -6.60 14.12 -9.88
C SER A 228 -6.07 14.49 -8.49
N GLY A 229 -5.85 15.76 -8.17
CA GLY A 229 -5.44 16.21 -6.85
C GLY A 229 -6.61 16.46 -5.88
N ARG A 230 -7.87 16.36 -6.34
CA ARG A 230 -9.07 16.64 -5.53
C ARG A 230 -9.45 15.46 -4.64
N GLU A 231 -9.64 14.30 -5.25
CA GLU A 231 -9.99 13.04 -4.57
C GLU A 231 -9.02 11.95 -5.03
N PRO A 232 -7.76 11.96 -4.57
CA PRO A 232 -6.73 11.06 -5.10
C PRO A 232 -7.04 9.57 -4.89
N TRP A 233 -7.84 9.21 -3.89
CA TRP A 233 -8.27 7.83 -3.62
C TRP A 233 -9.29 7.30 -4.63
N GLU A 234 -9.99 8.18 -5.36
CA GLU A 234 -11.16 7.80 -6.15
C GLU A 234 -10.78 6.96 -7.39
N PHE A 235 -11.12 5.67 -7.36
CA PHE A 235 -10.72 4.69 -8.36
C PHE A 235 -11.84 4.26 -9.32
N SER A 236 -13.08 4.69 -9.10
CA SER A 236 -14.25 4.35 -9.89
C SER A 236 -14.18 4.93 -11.32
N LYS A 237 -15.17 4.54 -12.14
CA LYS A 237 -15.29 5.04 -13.51
C LYS A 237 -15.52 6.54 -13.47
N SER A 238 -14.60 7.29 -14.07
CA SER A 238 -14.65 8.75 -14.13
C SER A 238 -14.90 9.21 -15.56
N THR A 239 -15.74 10.24 -15.71
CA THR A 239 -15.95 10.97 -16.97
C THR A 239 -14.83 11.97 -17.26
N ALA A 240 -13.93 12.21 -16.29
CA ALA A 240 -12.79 13.11 -16.45
C ALA A 240 -11.91 12.72 -17.65
N ARG A 241 -11.33 13.73 -18.29
CA ARG A 241 -10.44 13.55 -19.45
C ARG A 241 -9.09 13.01 -19.01
N PHE A 242 -8.42 12.29 -19.90
CA PHE A 242 -7.05 11.84 -19.67
C PHE A 242 -6.12 13.05 -19.56
N ASN A 243 -5.26 13.05 -18.56
CA ASN A 243 -4.35 14.15 -18.25
C ASN A 243 -3.14 13.62 -17.47
N GLU A 244 -2.10 13.21 -18.18
CA GLU A 244 -0.85 12.74 -17.56
C GLU A 244 0.02 13.86 -17.00
N VAL A 245 -0.15 15.11 -17.46
CA VAL A 245 0.54 16.28 -16.89
C VAL A 245 0.09 16.54 -15.46
N ALA A 246 -1.21 16.36 -15.17
CA ALA A 246 -1.70 16.44 -13.80
C ALA A 246 -1.05 15.39 -12.90
N GLN A 247 -1.01 14.12 -13.33
CA GLN A 247 -0.34 13.05 -12.59
C GLN A 247 1.14 13.36 -12.36
N LEU A 248 1.85 13.82 -13.41
CA LEU A 248 3.28 14.16 -13.32
C LEU A 248 3.53 15.27 -12.29
N ASN A 249 2.79 16.38 -12.36
CA ASN A 249 2.98 17.51 -11.47
C ASN A 249 2.67 17.15 -10.01
N LEU A 250 1.63 16.34 -9.79
CA LEU A 250 1.25 15.85 -8.46
C LEU A 250 2.32 14.93 -7.86
N LEU A 251 2.84 13.98 -8.64
CA LEU A 251 3.92 13.08 -8.19
C LEU A 251 5.22 13.85 -7.93
N LYS A 252 5.63 14.72 -8.85
CA LYS A 252 6.83 15.56 -8.69
C LYS A 252 6.76 16.40 -7.43
N GLY A 253 5.66 17.10 -7.22
CA GLY A 253 5.56 17.98 -6.06
C GLY A 253 5.43 17.23 -4.74
N LEU A 254 4.87 16.00 -4.72
CA LEU A 254 4.96 15.11 -3.56
C LEU A 254 6.42 14.78 -3.26
N HIS A 255 7.16 14.26 -4.23
CA HIS A 255 8.56 13.87 -4.02
C HIS A 255 9.43 15.07 -3.58
N GLU A 256 9.32 16.22 -4.27
CA GLU A 256 10.05 17.44 -3.91
C GLU A 256 9.75 17.96 -2.48
N SER A 257 8.62 17.55 -1.89
CA SER A 257 8.17 18.07 -0.59
C SER A 257 8.53 17.19 0.59
N VAL A 258 8.76 15.88 0.39
CA VAL A 258 8.94 14.94 1.52
C VAL A 258 10.09 13.94 1.35
N TRP A 259 10.65 13.75 0.16
CA TRP A 259 11.56 12.60 -0.07
C TRP A 259 12.92 12.72 0.64
N ASP A 260 13.42 13.94 0.80
CA ASP A 260 14.70 14.23 1.47
C ASP A 260 14.54 14.57 2.96
N GLU A 261 13.32 14.43 3.50
CA GLU A 261 13.03 14.78 4.88
C GLU A 261 13.42 13.66 5.85
N ASN A 262 14.11 14.01 6.95
CA ASN A 262 14.63 13.02 7.91
C ASN A 262 13.54 12.20 8.62
N TRP A 263 12.32 12.73 8.73
CA TRP A 263 11.14 12.08 9.33
C TRP A 263 10.43 11.12 8.36
N PHE A 264 10.84 11.08 7.10
CA PHE A 264 10.23 10.27 6.05
C PHE A 264 11.13 9.08 5.67
N ALA A 265 10.52 7.94 5.32
CA ALA A 265 11.19 6.68 5.02
C ALA A 265 11.06 6.24 3.55
N GLY A 266 10.33 6.99 2.72
CA GLY A 266 10.01 6.64 1.33
C GLY A 266 8.56 6.19 1.18
N GLY A 267 8.24 5.54 0.05
CA GLY A 267 6.89 5.06 -0.17
C GLY A 267 6.71 4.07 -1.33
N PHE A 268 5.49 3.56 -1.45
CA PHE A 268 5.09 2.57 -2.45
C PHE A 268 4.07 3.16 -3.43
N LEU A 269 4.50 3.39 -4.68
CA LEU A 269 3.64 3.95 -5.71
C LEU A 269 2.53 2.95 -6.13
N TRP A 270 1.29 3.36 -5.97
CA TRP A 270 0.12 2.70 -6.53
C TRP A 270 -0.04 3.16 -8.00
N LYS A 271 0.01 2.28 -9.01
CA LYS A 271 0.36 0.86 -8.92
C LYS A 271 0.99 0.35 -10.20
N TRP A 272 1.78 -0.72 -10.07
CA TRP A 272 2.38 -1.43 -11.18
C TRP A 272 1.58 -2.68 -11.58
N PHE A 273 1.41 -2.90 -12.89
CA PHE A 273 0.82 -4.11 -13.46
C PHE A 273 1.91 -5.02 -14.06
N PRO A 274 2.08 -6.26 -13.56
CA PRO A 274 3.03 -7.22 -14.15
C PRO A 274 2.70 -7.52 -15.62
N ASN A 275 1.42 -7.71 -15.91
CA ASN A 275 0.89 -8.04 -17.24
C ASN A 275 0.36 -6.78 -17.94
N PHE A 276 1.19 -5.75 -18.04
CA PHE A 276 0.83 -4.50 -18.70
C PHE A 276 0.78 -4.67 -20.22
N ASP A 277 -0.25 -4.09 -20.84
CA ASP A 277 -0.43 -4.05 -22.29
C ASP A 277 -0.53 -2.59 -22.72
N SER A 278 0.50 -2.11 -23.39
CA SER A 278 0.61 -0.72 -23.85
C SER A 278 -0.47 -0.33 -24.87
N ASN A 279 -1.08 -1.31 -25.56
CA ASN A 279 -2.16 -1.05 -26.51
C ASN A 279 -3.53 -0.92 -25.82
N SER A 280 -3.63 -1.28 -24.53
CA SER A 280 -4.90 -1.28 -23.81
C SER A 280 -5.23 0.08 -23.23
N LYS A 281 -6.35 0.67 -23.68
CA LYS A 281 -6.88 1.94 -23.13
C LYS A 281 -7.29 1.83 -21.66
N ARG A 282 -7.38 0.62 -21.08
CA ARG A 282 -7.78 0.41 -19.68
C ARG A 282 -6.84 1.07 -18.67
N TYR A 283 -5.57 1.31 -19.03
CA TYR A 283 -4.54 1.85 -18.14
C TYR A 283 -4.40 3.37 -18.21
N GLN A 284 -4.83 3.99 -19.32
CA GLN A 284 -4.60 5.41 -19.60
C GLN A 284 -5.06 6.32 -18.45
N LYS A 285 -6.28 6.13 -17.94
CA LYS A 285 -6.85 6.96 -16.86
C LYS A 285 -6.67 6.38 -15.44
N ARG A 286 -5.83 5.37 -15.28
CA ARG A 286 -5.56 4.69 -14.00
C ARG A 286 -4.33 5.28 -13.32
N PHE A 287 -4.10 4.81 -12.09
CA PHE A 287 -2.96 5.16 -11.25
C PHE A 287 -1.60 4.76 -11.82
N THR A 288 -1.51 3.64 -12.56
CA THR A 288 -0.23 3.20 -13.13
C THR A 288 0.44 4.30 -13.95
N VAL A 289 1.76 4.38 -13.81
CA VAL A 289 2.63 5.27 -14.57
C VAL A 289 3.10 4.65 -15.88
N GLN A 290 2.92 3.33 -16.05
CA GLN A 290 3.38 2.57 -17.21
C GLN A 290 2.86 3.17 -18.53
N GLY A 291 3.77 3.45 -19.45
CA GLY A 291 3.52 4.05 -20.75
C GLY A 291 3.18 5.55 -20.72
N LYS A 292 3.51 6.26 -19.64
CA LYS A 292 3.18 7.69 -19.44
C LYS A 292 4.42 8.49 -19.11
N ILE A 293 4.34 9.82 -19.23
CA ILE A 293 5.45 10.73 -18.89
C ILE A 293 5.95 10.58 -17.43
N SER A 294 5.08 10.11 -16.54
CA SER A 294 5.42 9.84 -15.14
C SER A 294 6.38 8.66 -14.97
N GLU A 295 6.36 7.66 -15.87
CA GLU A 295 7.32 6.55 -15.83
C GLU A 295 8.74 7.03 -16.15
N THR A 296 8.90 7.85 -17.19
CA THR A 296 10.20 8.46 -17.53
C THR A 296 10.73 9.32 -16.38
N TYR A 297 9.85 10.06 -15.70
CA TYR A 297 10.25 10.83 -14.52
C TYR A 297 10.78 9.92 -13.39
N LEU A 298 10.09 8.82 -13.09
CA LEU A 298 10.53 7.89 -12.03
C LEU A 298 11.87 7.23 -12.34
N GLN A 299 12.11 6.88 -13.61
CA GLN A 299 13.40 6.35 -14.06
C GLN A 299 14.56 7.32 -13.80
N SER A 300 14.33 8.63 -13.89
CA SER A 300 15.34 9.63 -13.52
C SER A 300 15.42 9.93 -12.03
N PHE A 301 14.34 9.68 -11.29
CA PHE A 301 14.24 9.99 -9.87
C PHE A 301 14.92 8.93 -8.99
N GLY A 302 14.81 7.64 -9.34
CA GLY A 302 15.37 6.53 -8.55
C GLY A 302 16.86 6.26 -8.77
N VAL A 303 17.60 7.18 -9.41
CA VAL A 303 19.03 7.04 -9.75
C VAL A 303 19.95 7.85 -8.82
N ASP A 304 19.39 8.72 -7.97
CA ASP A 304 20.12 9.53 -7.00
C ASP A 304 20.19 8.87 -5.60
#